data_AF-A0A941WQ05-F1
#
_entry.id   AF-A0A941WQ05-F1
#
_cell.length_a   1.000
_cell.length_b   1.000
_cell.length_c   1.000
_cell.angle_alpha   90.00
_cell.angle_beta   90.00
_cell.angle_gamma   90.00
#
_symmetry.space_group_name_H-M   'P 1'
#
loop_
_entity.id
_entity.type
_entity.pdbx_description
1 polymer ?
#
loop_
_entity_poly.entity_id
_entity_poly.type
_entity_poly.pdbx_seq_one_letter_code
_entity_poly.pdbx_strand_id
1 'polypeptide(L)'
;VNEAKAAIFNSLADTIDEINQKIADGADFDELIATYGVNEDGTASDPGMTTEPYMTSGYEVCSASTAYVPEFVEAAMSIDNVGGVSAPYLSSYGVHIVKYIGDVEGGPIPMTDEQREAKRQSLLTSKQNELYTATLENWMAEADITYTGLTPSIAELEATQTQDTATASTEAEAQTAEETAAPEATEAPAA
;
A
#
# COMPACT_ATOMS: atom_id res chain seq x y z
N VAL A 1 17.92 -7.67 5.86
CA VAL A 1 17.30 -7.32 4.56
C VAL A 1 17.99 -8.00 3.38
N ASN A 2 19.32 -8.18 3.38
CA ASN A 2 20.03 -8.79 2.23
C ASN A 2 19.90 -10.32 2.09
N GLU A 3 19.79 -11.08 3.18
CA GLU A 3 19.72 -12.55 3.09
C GLU A 3 18.42 -13.05 2.46
N ALA A 4 17.28 -12.46 2.81
CA ALA A 4 15.98 -12.83 2.21
C ALA A 4 15.93 -12.52 0.70
N LYS A 5 16.44 -11.35 0.29
CA LYS A 5 16.57 -11.00 -1.14
C LYS A 5 17.45 -12.01 -1.87
N ALA A 6 18.62 -12.34 -1.31
CA ALA A 6 19.52 -13.33 -1.90
C ALA A 6 18.89 -14.73 -1.98
N ALA A 7 18.13 -15.14 -0.96
CA ALA A 7 17.43 -16.43 -0.97
C ALA A 7 16.38 -16.51 -2.07
N ILE A 8 15.62 -15.43 -2.31
CA ILE A 8 14.64 -15.36 -3.41
C ILE A 8 15.35 -15.48 -4.76
N PHE A 9 16.43 -14.71 -4.99
CA PHE A 9 17.20 -14.81 -6.23
C PHE A 9 17.79 -16.20 -6.43
N ASN A 10 18.35 -16.81 -5.38
CA ASN A 10 18.90 -18.16 -5.47
C ASN A 10 17.83 -19.20 -5.79
N SER A 11 16.60 -19.05 -5.26
CA SER A 11 15.49 -19.96 -5.56
C SER A 11 15.02 -19.89 -7.02
N LEU A 12 15.29 -18.77 -7.70
CA LEU A 12 14.90 -18.52 -9.09
C LEU A 12 16.10 -18.46 -10.03
N ALA A 13 17.31 -18.81 -9.57
CA ALA A 13 18.55 -18.61 -10.30
C ALA A 13 18.53 -19.33 -11.66
N ASP A 14 18.09 -20.59 -11.69
CA ASP A 14 18.00 -21.37 -12.93
C ASP A 14 17.08 -20.71 -13.96
N THR A 15 15.92 -20.21 -13.53
CA THR A 15 14.95 -19.51 -14.41
C THR A 15 15.51 -18.18 -14.90
N ILE A 16 16.15 -17.42 -14.02
CA ILE A 16 16.76 -16.13 -14.36
C ILE A 16 17.90 -16.33 -15.37
N ASP A 17 18.75 -17.32 -15.13
CA ASP A 17 19.87 -17.66 -16.02
C ASP A 17 19.37 -18.15 -17.38
N GLU A 18 18.30 -18.95 -17.41
CA GLU A 18 17.66 -19.37 -18.65
C GLU A 18 17.12 -18.17 -19.44
N ILE A 19 16.38 -17.27 -18.79
CA ILE A 19 15.83 -16.06 -19.43
C ILE A 19 16.97 -15.20 -19.99
N ASN A 20 18.01 -14.94 -19.19
CA ASN A 20 19.16 -14.15 -19.63
C ASN A 20 19.90 -14.79 -20.79
N GLN A 21 20.06 -16.12 -20.80
CA GLN A 21 20.67 -16.84 -21.92
C GLN A 21 19.82 -16.71 -23.18
N LYS A 22 18.50 -16.89 -23.09
CA LYS A 22 17.59 -16.70 -24.24
C LYS A 22 17.64 -15.27 -24.78
N ILE A 23 17.72 -14.28 -23.90
CA ILE A 23 17.90 -12.86 -24.31
C ILE A 23 19.23 -12.67 -25.03
N ALA A 24 20.33 -13.25 -24.51
CA ALA A 24 21.64 -13.19 -25.15
C ALA A 24 21.66 -13.88 -26.53
N ASP A 25 20.87 -14.94 -26.69
CA ASP A 25 20.68 -15.65 -27.96
C ASP A 25 19.74 -14.92 -28.93
N GLY A 26 19.15 -13.79 -28.52
CA GLY A 26 18.28 -12.96 -29.34
C GLY A 26 16.82 -13.44 -29.41
N ALA A 27 16.34 -14.16 -28.39
CA ALA A 27 14.94 -14.54 -28.28
C ALA A 27 14.02 -13.30 -28.29
N ASP A 28 12.81 -13.49 -28.82
CA ASP A 28 11.79 -12.46 -28.79
C ASP A 28 11.31 -12.21 -27.36
N PHE A 29 11.23 -10.95 -26.95
CA PHE A 29 10.90 -10.60 -25.57
C PHE A 29 9.42 -10.84 -25.25
N ASP A 30 8.52 -10.73 -26.23
CA ASP A 30 7.11 -11.02 -26.06
C ASP A 30 6.88 -12.52 -25.86
N GLU A 31 7.67 -13.38 -26.51
CA GLU A 31 7.68 -14.82 -26.25
C GLU A 31 8.16 -15.15 -24.83
N LEU A 32 9.16 -14.41 -24.32
CA LEU A 32 9.62 -14.54 -22.94
C LEU A 32 8.54 -14.09 -21.95
N ILE A 33 7.84 -12.99 -22.22
CA ILE A 33 6.69 -12.55 -21.39
C ILE A 33 5.60 -13.62 -21.40
N ALA A 34 5.24 -14.17 -22.56
CA ALA A 34 4.22 -15.21 -22.65
C ALA A 34 4.59 -16.50 -21.91
N THR A 35 5.88 -16.80 -21.78
CA THR A 35 6.38 -18.02 -21.12
C THR A 35 6.60 -17.84 -19.62
N TYR A 36 7.21 -16.73 -19.21
CA TYR A 36 7.68 -16.50 -17.84
C TYR A 36 6.89 -15.41 -17.09
N GLY A 37 6.19 -14.53 -17.81
CA GLY A 37 5.33 -13.47 -17.27
C GLY A 37 3.94 -13.97 -16.88
N VAL A 38 3.85 -15.20 -16.34
CA VAL A 38 2.59 -15.84 -15.96
C VAL A 38 2.66 -16.34 -14.51
N ASN A 39 1.54 -16.26 -13.82
CA ASN A 39 1.34 -16.84 -12.50
C ASN A 39 1.21 -18.37 -12.60
N GLU A 40 1.24 -19.06 -11.45
CA GLU A 40 1.09 -20.53 -11.38
C GLU A 40 -0.23 -21.04 -12.01
N ASP A 41 -1.28 -20.21 -11.98
CA ASP A 41 -2.59 -20.52 -12.58
C ASP A 41 -2.67 -20.22 -14.10
N GLY A 42 -1.57 -19.76 -14.70
CA GLY A 42 -1.45 -19.42 -16.12
C GLY A 42 -2.00 -18.05 -16.49
N THR A 43 -2.46 -17.25 -15.53
CA THR A 43 -2.84 -15.85 -15.77
C THR A 43 -1.59 -14.96 -15.90
N ALA A 44 -1.69 -13.84 -16.61
CA ALA A 44 -0.56 -12.90 -16.71
C ALA A 44 -0.17 -12.36 -15.31
N SER A 45 1.12 -12.40 -14.98
CA SER A 45 1.63 -11.81 -13.73
C SER A 45 1.59 -10.28 -13.75
N ASP A 46 1.53 -9.70 -14.96
CA ASP A 46 1.25 -8.29 -15.19
C ASP A 46 -0.05 -8.12 -16.02
N PRO A 47 -1.20 -7.86 -15.37
CA PRO A 47 -2.45 -7.61 -16.06
C PRO A 47 -2.41 -6.40 -17.00
N GLY A 48 -1.59 -5.39 -16.73
CA GLY A 48 -1.51 -4.20 -17.57
C GLY A 48 -1.00 -4.53 -18.98
N MET A 49 -0.05 -5.46 -19.08
CA MET A 49 0.49 -5.98 -20.34
C MET A 49 -0.51 -6.81 -21.16
N THR A 50 -1.73 -7.03 -20.67
CA THR A 50 -2.81 -7.69 -21.42
C THR A 50 -3.78 -6.70 -22.09
N THR A 51 -3.57 -5.39 -21.89
CA THR A 51 -4.51 -4.34 -22.31
C THR A 51 -3.81 -3.19 -23.03
N GLU A 52 -4.49 -2.60 -24.03
CA GLU A 52 -3.99 -1.40 -24.70
C GLU A 52 -4.14 -0.15 -23.81
N PRO A 53 -3.19 0.81 -23.87
CA PRO A 53 -2.06 0.87 -24.79
C PRO A 53 -0.81 0.09 -24.34
N TYR A 54 -0.78 -0.40 -23.09
CA TYR A 54 0.43 -0.96 -22.47
C TYR A 54 0.93 -2.23 -23.15
N MET A 55 0.02 -3.06 -23.67
CA MET A 55 0.38 -4.26 -24.43
C MET A 55 1.27 -3.93 -25.64
N THR A 56 0.97 -2.85 -26.37
CA THR A 56 1.71 -2.47 -27.57
C THR A 56 2.83 -1.46 -27.29
N SER A 57 2.60 -0.53 -26.38
CA SER A 57 3.47 0.64 -26.16
C SER A 57 4.31 0.56 -24.89
N GLY A 58 4.15 -0.51 -24.10
CA GLY A 58 4.80 -0.66 -22.80
C GLY A 58 4.37 0.41 -21.79
N TYR A 59 5.13 0.52 -20.70
CA TYR A 59 4.90 1.51 -19.65
C TYR A 59 5.79 2.73 -19.85
N GLU A 60 5.17 3.92 -19.80
CA GLU A 60 5.90 5.19 -19.88
C GLU A 60 6.53 5.51 -18.52
N VAL A 61 7.86 5.59 -18.48
CA VAL A 61 8.61 5.81 -17.23
C VAL A 61 9.53 7.02 -17.38
N CYS A 62 9.57 7.86 -16.35
CA CYS A 62 10.62 8.86 -16.18
C CYS A 62 11.13 8.83 -14.74
N SER A 63 12.26 9.51 -14.48
CA SER A 63 12.85 9.58 -13.14
C SER A 63 11.93 10.18 -12.07
N ALA A 64 10.88 10.89 -12.47
CA ALA A 64 9.90 11.50 -11.57
C ALA A 64 8.59 10.70 -11.46
N SER A 65 8.51 9.52 -12.09
CA SER A 65 7.30 8.69 -12.04
C SER A 65 7.01 8.24 -10.61
N THR A 66 5.82 8.59 -10.10
CA THR A 66 5.35 8.21 -8.76
C THR A 66 4.26 7.14 -8.80
N ALA A 67 3.79 6.76 -9.98
CA ALA A 67 2.75 5.75 -10.18
C ALA A 67 3.29 4.32 -10.08
N TYR A 68 4.62 4.14 -10.12
CA TYR A 68 5.29 2.85 -10.10
C TYR A 68 6.14 2.69 -8.83
N VAL A 69 6.47 1.45 -8.51
CA VAL A 69 7.40 1.15 -7.41
C VAL A 69 8.80 1.68 -7.75
N PRO A 70 9.56 2.21 -6.76
CA PRO A 70 10.86 2.80 -7.01
C PRO A 70 11.84 1.87 -7.74
N GLU A 71 11.83 0.57 -7.41
CA GLU A 71 12.73 -0.42 -8.01
C GLU A 71 12.48 -0.59 -9.51
N PHE A 72 11.23 -0.47 -9.96
CA PHE A 72 10.87 -0.51 -11.38
C PHE A 72 11.38 0.73 -12.12
N VAL A 73 11.22 1.91 -11.51
CA VAL A 73 11.71 3.17 -12.07
C VAL A 73 13.24 3.15 -12.16
N GLU A 74 13.93 2.72 -11.11
CA GLU A 74 15.39 2.59 -11.10
C GLU A 74 15.89 1.61 -12.16
N ALA A 75 15.26 0.44 -12.30
CA ALA A 75 15.64 -0.54 -13.30
C ALA A 75 15.41 -0.03 -14.72
N ALA A 76 14.26 0.59 -15.01
CA ALA A 76 13.96 1.16 -16.32
C ALA A 76 14.95 2.26 -16.70
N MET A 77 15.31 3.14 -15.75
CA MET A 77 16.26 4.24 -15.98
C MET A 77 17.73 3.80 -16.00
N SER A 78 18.02 2.52 -15.71
CA SER A 78 19.38 1.96 -15.75
C SER A 78 19.82 1.45 -17.14
N ILE A 79 18.89 1.39 -18.10
CA ILE A 79 19.13 0.84 -19.43
C ILE A 79 19.53 1.97 -20.39
N ASP A 80 20.76 1.91 -20.91
CA ASP A 80 21.32 3.01 -21.71
C ASP A 80 20.81 3.08 -23.16
N ASN A 81 20.36 1.95 -23.73
CA ASN A 81 20.01 1.87 -25.15
C ASN A 81 18.67 1.19 -25.38
N VAL A 82 17.93 1.68 -26.39
CA VAL A 82 16.73 1.01 -26.90
C VAL A 82 17.06 -0.42 -27.30
N GLY A 83 16.19 -1.35 -26.95
CA GLY A 83 16.36 -2.79 -27.05
C GLY A 83 17.14 -3.42 -25.90
N GLY A 84 17.78 -2.63 -25.03
CA GLY A 84 18.51 -3.10 -23.86
C GLY A 84 17.58 -3.69 -22.80
N VAL A 85 18.14 -4.55 -21.95
CA VAL A 85 17.41 -5.23 -20.88
C VAL A 85 18.12 -4.97 -19.55
N SER A 86 17.34 -4.70 -18.51
CA SER A 86 17.83 -4.52 -17.14
C SER A 86 18.39 -5.81 -16.54
N ALA A 87 19.24 -5.66 -15.52
CA ALA A 87 19.54 -6.76 -14.60
C ALA A 87 18.27 -7.14 -13.82
N PRO A 88 18.12 -8.41 -13.40
CA PRO A 88 16.97 -8.85 -12.64
C PRO A 88 16.91 -8.12 -11.29
N TYR A 89 15.74 -7.60 -10.93
CA TYR A 89 15.53 -6.85 -9.70
C TYR A 89 14.30 -7.35 -8.94
N LEU A 90 14.26 -7.07 -7.63
CA LEU A 90 13.19 -7.51 -6.74
C LEU A 90 12.33 -6.31 -6.37
N SER A 91 11.01 -6.47 -6.44
CA SER A 91 10.03 -5.55 -5.88
C SER A 91 9.04 -6.30 -4.99
N SER A 92 8.05 -5.60 -4.43
CA SER A 92 6.92 -6.22 -3.72
C SER A 92 6.09 -7.18 -4.59
N TYR A 93 6.22 -7.11 -5.91
CA TYR A 93 5.50 -7.94 -6.88
C TYR A 93 6.31 -9.14 -7.37
N GLY A 94 7.51 -9.37 -6.82
CA GLY A 94 8.39 -10.50 -7.20
C GLY A 94 9.66 -10.05 -7.91
N VAL A 95 10.22 -10.94 -8.72
CA VAL A 95 11.44 -10.69 -9.51
C VAL A 95 11.07 -10.27 -10.93
N HIS A 96 11.71 -9.22 -11.41
CA HIS A 96 11.38 -8.54 -12.66
C HIS A 96 12.62 -8.39 -13.53
N ILE A 97 12.39 -8.47 -14.84
CA ILE A 97 13.36 -8.14 -15.89
C ILE A 97 12.59 -7.28 -16.90
N VAL A 98 13.05 -6.05 -17.13
CA VAL A 98 12.40 -5.10 -18.05
C VAL A 98 13.29 -4.80 -19.26
N LYS A 99 12.65 -4.62 -20.42
CA LYS A 99 13.28 -4.21 -21.68
C LYS A 99 12.90 -2.78 -22.04
N TYR A 100 13.89 -1.99 -22.44
CA TYR A 100 13.65 -0.65 -22.95
C TYR A 100 13.27 -0.69 -24.43
N ILE A 101 12.04 -0.31 -24.79
CA ILE A 101 11.52 -0.48 -26.15
C ILE A 101 11.57 0.78 -27.03
N GLY A 102 11.69 1.97 -26.43
CA GLY A 102 11.79 3.22 -27.19
C GLY A 102 11.51 4.46 -26.35
N ASP A 103 12.00 5.61 -26.83
CA ASP A 103 11.73 6.91 -26.22
C ASP A 103 10.27 7.34 -26.47
N VAL A 104 9.67 7.96 -25.45
CA VAL A 104 8.42 8.70 -25.61
C VAL A 104 8.78 10.18 -25.76
N GLU A 105 8.31 10.82 -26.84
CA GLU A 105 8.55 12.24 -27.03
C GLU A 105 7.94 13.04 -25.87
N GLY A 106 8.80 13.72 -25.11
CA GLY A 106 8.38 14.61 -24.04
C GLY A 106 7.54 15.76 -24.60
N GLY A 107 6.35 15.98 -24.04
CA GLY A 107 5.48 17.05 -24.46
C GLY A 107 4.30 17.25 -23.51
N PRO A 108 3.59 18.38 -23.62
CA PRO A 108 2.36 18.58 -22.88
C PRO A 108 1.32 17.55 -23.33
N ILE A 109 1.06 16.57 -22.48
CA ILE A 109 -0.08 15.67 -22.67
C ILE A 109 -1.35 16.48 -22.42
N PRO A 110 -2.29 16.57 -23.38
CA PRO A 110 -3.53 17.30 -23.19
C PRO A 110 -4.29 16.69 -22.02
N MET A 111 -4.50 17.48 -20.96
CA MET A 111 -5.32 17.02 -19.84
C MET A 111 -6.76 16.87 -20.30
N THR A 112 -7.30 15.66 -20.19
CA THR A 112 -8.69 15.38 -20.57
C THR A 112 -9.65 16.18 -19.68
N ASP A 113 -10.86 16.42 -20.18
CA ASP A 113 -11.88 17.14 -19.39
C ASP A 113 -12.24 16.37 -18.11
N GLU A 114 -12.23 15.04 -18.15
CA GLU A 114 -12.42 14.19 -16.99
C GLU A 114 -11.31 14.36 -15.95
N GLN A 115 -10.04 14.34 -16.37
CA GLN A 115 -8.90 14.58 -15.47
C GLN A 115 -8.94 15.99 -14.86
N ARG A 116 -9.34 16.98 -15.66
CA ARG A 116 -9.50 18.37 -15.22
C ARG A 116 -10.59 18.47 -14.15
N GLU A 117 -11.74 17.87 -14.39
CA GLU A 117 -12.88 17.90 -13.48
C GLU A 117 -12.56 17.12 -12.18
N ALA A 118 -11.92 15.95 -12.28
CA ALA A 118 -11.49 15.18 -11.11
C ALA A 118 -10.52 15.99 -10.22
N LYS A 119 -9.52 16.65 -10.83
CA LYS A 119 -8.61 17.54 -10.09
C LYS A 119 -9.36 18.74 -9.49
N ARG A 120 -10.30 19.33 -10.23
CA ARG A 120 -11.10 20.46 -9.75
C ARG A 120 -11.94 20.06 -8.53
N GLN A 121 -12.60 18.91 -8.56
CA GLN A 121 -13.41 18.39 -7.46
C GLN A 121 -12.54 18.11 -6.23
N SER A 122 -11.41 17.41 -6.41
CA SER A 122 -10.46 17.16 -5.32
C SER A 122 -9.99 18.45 -4.65
N LEU A 123 -9.59 19.45 -5.46
CA LEU A 123 -9.15 20.75 -4.94
C LEU A 123 -10.29 21.53 -4.27
N LEU A 124 -11.50 21.50 -4.85
CA LEU A 124 -12.67 22.15 -4.28
C LEU A 124 -13.02 21.58 -2.90
N THR A 125 -13.08 20.26 -2.77
CA THR A 125 -13.34 19.59 -1.48
C THR A 125 -12.28 19.94 -0.45
N SER A 126 -11.00 19.93 -0.84
CA SER A 126 -9.90 20.36 0.05
C SER A 126 -10.10 21.81 0.52
N LYS A 127 -10.43 22.74 -0.39
CA LYS A 127 -10.66 24.15 -0.04
C LYS A 127 -11.91 24.37 0.81
N GLN A 128 -12.97 23.60 0.57
CA GLN A 128 -14.17 23.63 1.40
C GLN A 128 -13.89 23.17 2.82
N ASN A 129 -13.12 22.08 2.98
CA ASN A 129 -12.73 21.58 4.30
C ASN A 129 -11.84 22.59 5.04
N GLU A 130 -10.83 23.15 4.36
CA GLU A 130 -9.98 24.20 4.92
C GLU A 130 -10.81 25.40 5.40
N LEU A 131 -11.72 25.88 4.55
CA LEU A 131 -12.59 27.01 4.89
C LEU A 131 -13.53 26.68 6.05
N TYR A 132 -14.11 25.48 6.06
CA TYR A 132 -14.99 25.03 7.13
C TYR A 132 -14.26 25.01 8.48
N THR A 133 -13.09 24.37 8.54
CA THR A 133 -12.28 24.30 9.76
C THR A 133 -11.89 25.70 10.24
N ALA A 134 -11.36 26.55 9.36
CA ALA A 134 -10.97 27.91 9.73
C ALA A 134 -12.16 28.76 10.20
N THR A 135 -13.33 28.60 9.57
CA THR A 135 -14.55 29.31 9.96
C THR A 135 -15.06 28.85 11.32
N LEU A 136 -15.05 27.54 11.57
CA LEU A 136 -15.45 26.96 12.85
C LEU A 136 -14.54 27.43 13.98
N GLU A 137 -13.22 27.40 13.77
CA GLU A 137 -12.24 27.91 14.73
C GLU A 137 -12.47 29.39 15.03
N ASN A 138 -12.72 30.22 14.01
CA ASN A 138 -13.01 31.63 14.23
C ASN A 138 -14.31 31.84 15.03
N TRP A 139 -15.39 31.14 14.67
CA TRP A 139 -16.65 31.23 15.42
C TRP A 139 -16.50 30.76 16.88
N MET A 140 -15.70 29.72 17.13
CA MET A 140 -15.40 29.28 18.49
C MET A 140 -14.60 30.31 19.28
N ALA A 141 -13.70 31.06 18.63
CA ALA A 141 -12.92 32.12 19.27
C ALA A 141 -13.75 33.40 19.52
N GLU A 142 -14.67 33.75 18.62
CA GLU A 142 -15.54 34.92 18.74
C GLU A 142 -16.70 34.70 19.74
N ALA A 143 -17.15 33.46 19.91
CA ALA A 143 -18.25 33.14 20.79
C ALA A 143 -17.85 33.21 22.27
N ASP A 144 -18.62 33.96 23.07
CA ASP A 144 -18.52 33.92 24.53
C ASP A 144 -19.23 32.67 25.07
N ILE A 145 -18.51 31.54 25.02
CA ILE A 145 -19.01 30.23 25.44
C ILE A 145 -18.76 30.07 26.94
N THR A 146 -19.83 30.21 27.74
CA THR A 146 -19.79 29.95 29.18
C THR A 146 -20.43 28.60 29.51
N TYR A 147 -19.67 27.76 30.19
CA TYR A 147 -20.12 26.46 30.67
C TYR A 147 -20.94 26.66 31.95
N THR A 148 -22.25 26.40 31.88
CA THR A 148 -23.19 26.65 32.99
C THR A 148 -23.28 25.51 34.00
N GLY A 149 -22.55 24.40 33.80
CA GLY A 149 -22.51 23.25 34.72
C GLY A 149 -23.78 22.40 34.75
N LEU A 150 -24.78 22.68 33.90
CA LEU A 150 -26.02 21.91 33.81
C LEU A 150 -25.88 20.62 32.97
N THR A 151 -24.88 20.56 32.10
CA THR A 151 -24.51 19.39 31.30
C THR A 151 -23.01 19.19 31.47
N PRO A 152 -22.50 18.02 31.86
CA PRO A 152 -21.07 17.78 32.08
C PRO A 152 -20.19 18.24 30.90
N SER A 153 -19.04 18.85 31.17
CA SER A 153 -18.09 19.30 30.15
C SER A 153 -17.43 18.10 29.48
N ILE A 154 -16.83 18.28 28.30
CA ILE A 154 -16.11 17.19 27.61
C ILE A 154 -15.04 16.60 28.53
N ALA A 155 -14.28 17.44 29.24
CA ALA A 155 -13.27 16.98 30.21
C ALA A 155 -13.88 16.19 31.39
N GLU A 156 -15.05 16.60 31.90
CA GLU A 156 -15.76 15.88 32.96
C GLU A 156 -16.32 14.54 32.45
N LEU A 157 -16.85 14.49 31.22
CA LEU A 157 -17.34 13.25 30.61
C LEU A 157 -16.20 12.26 30.33
N GLU A 158 -15.08 12.73 29.79
CA GLU A 158 -13.89 11.91 29.53
C GLU A 158 -13.30 11.38 30.85
N ALA A 159 -13.22 12.21 31.88
CA ALA A 159 -12.76 11.80 33.21
C ALA A 159 -13.69 10.73 33.82
N THR A 160 -15.01 10.90 33.71
CA THR A 160 -15.99 9.92 34.21
C THR A 160 -15.90 8.61 33.44
N GLN A 161 -15.70 8.66 32.12
CA GLN A 161 -15.55 7.48 31.26
C GLN A 161 -14.25 6.70 31.58
N THR A 162 -13.14 7.39 31.86
CA THR A 162 -11.91 6.73 32.34
C THR A 162 -12.06 6.11 33.73
N GLN A 163 -12.92 6.69 34.57
CA GLN A 163 -13.18 6.19 35.92
C GLN A 163 -14.11 4.97 35.90
N ASP A 164 -15.14 4.97 35.05
CA ASP A 164 -16.05 3.84 34.85
C ASP A 164 -15.33 2.64 34.21
N THR A 165 -14.43 2.89 33.24
CA THR A 165 -13.63 1.83 32.62
C THR A 165 -12.58 1.23 33.57
N ALA A 166 -11.96 2.05 34.43
CA ALA A 166 -11.07 1.57 35.48
C ALA A 166 -11.82 0.76 36.56
N THR A 167 -13.02 1.19 36.94
CA THR A 167 -13.85 0.49 37.93
C THR A 167 -14.35 -0.85 37.38
N ALA A 168 -14.82 -0.89 36.14
CA ALA A 168 -15.23 -2.12 35.46
C ALA A 168 -14.07 -3.12 35.29
N SER A 169 -12.85 -2.63 35.03
CA SER A 169 -11.65 -3.49 34.94
C SER A 169 -11.28 -4.09 36.29
N THR A 170 -11.42 -3.31 37.37
CA THR A 170 -11.14 -3.75 38.74
C THR A 170 -12.19 -4.75 39.24
N GLU A 171 -13.48 -4.54 38.90
CA GLU A 171 -14.57 -5.49 39.22
C GLU A 171 -14.45 -6.79 38.42
N ALA A 172 -14.03 -6.74 37.16
CA ALA A 172 -13.75 -7.92 36.36
C ALA A 172 -12.55 -8.71 36.91
N GLU A 173 -11.46 -8.05 37.32
CA GLU A 173 -10.32 -8.71 37.98
C GLU A 173 -10.71 -9.31 39.34
N ALA A 174 -11.56 -8.65 40.11
CA ALA A 174 -12.06 -9.16 41.39
C ALA A 174 -12.97 -10.40 41.20
N GLN A 175 -13.87 -10.41 40.21
CA GLN A 175 -14.70 -11.58 39.90
C GLN A 175 -13.87 -12.77 39.38
N THR A 176 -12.84 -12.51 38.58
CA THR A 176 -11.94 -13.56 38.08
C THR A 176 -11.09 -14.16 39.21
N ALA A 177 -10.70 -13.35 40.20
CA ALA A 177 -9.97 -13.81 41.39
C ALA A 177 -10.88 -14.60 42.37
N GLU A 178 -12.17 -14.27 42.46
CA GLU A 178 -13.12 -14.99 43.31
C GLU A 178 -13.55 -16.33 42.68
N GLU A 179 -13.70 -16.41 41.36
CA GLU A 179 -14.01 -17.67 40.64
C GLU A 179 -12.85 -18.68 40.68
N THR A 180 -11.59 -18.21 40.71
CA THR A 180 -10.40 -19.09 40.83
C THR A 180 -10.06 -19.49 42.27
N ALA A 181 -10.73 -18.90 43.27
CA ALA A 181 -10.53 -19.19 44.69
C ALA A 181 -11.61 -20.10 45.31
N ALA A 182 -12.64 -20.50 44.56
CA ALA A 182 -13.59 -21.52 45.00
C ALA A 182 -12.88 -22.90 45.05
N PRO A 183 -12.73 -23.53 46.23
CA PRO A 183 -12.04 -24.81 46.32
C PRO A 183 -12.88 -25.92 45.69
N GLU A 184 -12.24 -26.77 44.89
CA GLU A 184 -12.71 -28.12 44.56
C GLU A 184 -13.02 -28.85 45.87
N ALA A 185 -14.28 -28.83 46.31
CA ALA A 185 -14.73 -29.57 47.46
C ALA A 185 -14.75 -31.06 47.09
N THR A 186 -13.67 -31.70 47.51
CA THR A 186 -13.43 -33.14 47.49
C THR A 186 -14.56 -33.86 48.23
N GLU A 187 -15.44 -34.55 47.50
CA GLU A 187 -16.39 -35.48 48.10
C GLU A 187 -15.65 -36.81 48.38
N ALA A 188 -15.37 -37.06 49.66
CA ALA A 188 -14.83 -38.31 50.19
C ALA A 188 -15.92 -39.06 50.99
N PRO A 189 -15.82 -40.39 51.13
CA PRO A 189 -16.93 -41.32 51.00
C PRO A 189 -17.69 -41.56 52.32
N ALA A 190 -18.96 -41.97 52.21
CA ALA A 190 -19.74 -42.51 53.31
C ALA A 190 -19.99 -44.01 53.12
N ALA A 191 -20.01 -44.69 54.28
CA ALA A 191 -20.03 -46.13 54.55
C ALA A 191 -21.09 -46.98 53.83
#